data_AF-A0A8J0UCW5-F1
#
_entry.id   AF-A0A8J0UCW5-F1
#
_cell.length_a   1.000
_cell.length_b   1.000
_cell.length_c   1.000
_cell.angle_alpha   90.00
_cell.angle_beta   90.00
_cell.angle_gamma   90.00
#
_symmetry.space_group_name_H-M   'P 1'
#
loop_
_entity.id
_entity.type
_entity.pdbx_description
1 polymer ?
#
loop_
_entity_poly.entity_id
_entity_poly.type
_entity_poly.pdbx_seq_one_letter_code
_entity_poly.pdbx_strand_id
1 'polypeptide(L)'
;MESLFETTTTALLARCPEDINFSWAEGKRTKCGLFLPKVFSTPGILEKLLQNKFIVMSYTEAIYVLKKSECLFQYNPEWGCDLQTEHEKYLVKHCGEIPVFLINYPLELKPFYAQDNEDGPQQTAAAVDLLVPGIGELFGGSLREERPYILQQRLDIFFCLEGDDPSCDARFLLLAFL
;
A
#
# COMPACT_ATOMS: atom_id res chain seq x y z
N MET A 1 -1.36 12.21 -3.85
CA MET A 1 -1.58 10.84 -4.37
C MET A 1 -2.98 10.67 -4.97
N GLU A 2 -4.06 10.95 -4.23
CA GLU A 2 -5.44 10.85 -4.74
C GLU A 2 -5.67 11.60 -6.06
N SER A 3 -5.36 12.91 -6.10
CA SER A 3 -5.51 13.72 -7.33
C SER A 3 -4.69 13.19 -8.52
N LEU A 4 -3.50 12.61 -8.29
CA LEU A 4 -2.70 12.00 -9.36
C LEU A 4 -3.41 10.77 -9.93
N PHE A 5 -3.92 9.91 -9.04
CA PHE A 5 -4.71 8.74 -9.43
C PHE A 5 -5.97 9.15 -10.21
N GLU A 6 -6.74 10.10 -9.71
CA GLU A 6 -7.97 10.58 -10.34
C GLU A 6 -7.70 11.21 -11.71
N THR A 7 -6.69 12.08 -11.79
CA THR A 7 -6.32 12.77 -13.04
C THR A 7 -5.84 11.78 -14.09
N THR A 8 -4.98 10.84 -13.69
CA THR A 8 -4.43 9.83 -14.61
C THR A 8 -5.53 8.91 -15.10
N THR A 9 -6.37 8.39 -14.20
CA THR A 9 -7.48 7.49 -14.55
C THR A 9 -8.50 8.19 -15.44
N THR A 10 -8.85 9.44 -15.14
CA THR A 10 -9.76 10.25 -15.97
C THR A 10 -9.18 10.51 -17.36
N ALA A 11 -7.89 10.86 -17.44
CA ALA A 11 -7.21 11.07 -18.72
C ALA A 11 -7.16 9.79 -19.56
N LEU A 12 -6.96 8.63 -18.93
CA LEU A 12 -6.97 7.33 -19.62
C LEU A 12 -8.37 6.97 -20.15
N LEU A 13 -9.42 7.11 -19.33
CA LEU A 13 -10.80 6.89 -19.76
C LEU A 13 -11.21 7.81 -20.91
N ALA A 14 -10.77 9.07 -20.90
CA ALA A 14 -11.07 10.03 -21.94
C ALA A 14 -10.30 9.79 -23.25
N ARG A 15 -9.06 9.29 -23.18
CA ARG A 15 -8.18 9.15 -24.35
C ARG A 15 -8.25 7.77 -25.00
N CYS A 16 -8.43 6.72 -24.22
CA CYS A 16 -8.32 5.32 -24.65
C CYS A 16 -9.53 4.46 -24.22
N PRO A 17 -10.79 4.87 -24.46
CA PRO A 17 -11.95 4.12 -24.00
C PRO A 17 -12.04 2.72 -24.66
N GLU A 18 -11.65 2.60 -25.93
CA GLU A 18 -11.66 1.34 -26.68
C GLU A 18 -10.64 0.33 -26.11
N ASP A 19 -9.42 0.76 -25.80
CA ASP A 19 -8.38 -0.11 -25.25
C ASP A 19 -8.72 -0.59 -23.84
N ILE A 20 -9.31 0.31 -23.05
CA ILE A 20 -9.85 -0.04 -21.75
C ILE A 20 -10.93 -1.07 -21.97
N ASN A 21 -12.02 -0.79 -22.70
CA ASN A 21 -13.13 -1.71 -22.96
C ASN A 21 -12.71 -3.07 -23.54
N PHE A 22 -11.74 -3.09 -24.45
CA PHE A 22 -11.18 -4.31 -25.06
C PHE A 22 -10.54 -5.24 -24.00
N SER A 23 -9.87 -4.68 -22.99
CA SER A 23 -9.30 -5.45 -21.89
C SER A 23 -10.33 -6.11 -20.95
N TRP A 24 -11.60 -5.67 -20.98
CA TRP A 24 -12.71 -6.28 -20.21
C TRP A 24 -13.49 -7.31 -21.02
N ALA A 25 -13.60 -7.13 -22.35
CA ALA A 25 -14.34 -8.03 -23.24
C ALA A 25 -13.59 -9.35 -23.51
N GLU A 26 -12.26 -9.34 -23.48
CA GLU A 26 -11.45 -10.55 -23.65
C GLU A 26 -10.52 -10.75 -22.45
N GLY A 27 -10.90 -11.69 -21.55
CA GLY A 27 -9.96 -12.34 -20.63
C GLY A 27 -8.92 -13.21 -21.34
N LYS A 28 -8.35 -12.76 -22.46
CA LYS A 28 -7.37 -13.47 -23.28
C LYS A 28 -6.27 -12.51 -23.76
N ARG A 29 -5.09 -12.66 -23.14
CA ARG A 29 -3.76 -12.21 -23.60
C ARG A 29 -3.74 -10.94 -24.45
N THR A 30 -3.42 -9.80 -23.84
CA THR A 30 -2.75 -8.72 -24.56
C THR A 30 -1.41 -9.23 -25.11
N LYS A 31 -1.04 -8.72 -26.31
CA LYS A 31 0.19 -9.06 -27.07
C LYS A 31 1.50 -8.85 -26.28
N CYS A 32 1.41 -8.15 -25.14
CA CYS A 32 2.49 -7.88 -24.20
C CYS A 32 2.32 -8.63 -22.87
N GLY A 33 1.74 -9.83 -22.83
CA GLY A 33 1.85 -10.77 -21.70
C GLY A 33 1.43 -10.27 -20.30
N LEU A 34 0.82 -9.09 -20.18
CA LEU A 34 0.50 -8.48 -18.89
C LEU A 34 -0.78 -9.13 -18.36
N PHE A 35 -0.63 -9.92 -17.30
CA PHE A 35 -1.74 -10.56 -16.62
C PHE A 35 -2.42 -9.52 -15.71
N LEU A 36 -3.49 -8.90 -16.18
CA LEU A 36 -4.31 -8.02 -15.34
C LEU A 36 -5.17 -8.88 -14.39
N PRO A 37 -5.14 -8.63 -13.06
CA PRO A 37 -5.98 -9.35 -12.12
C PRO A 37 -7.47 -9.12 -12.40
N LYS A 38 -8.27 -10.20 -12.31
CA LYS A 38 -9.71 -10.27 -12.67
C LYS A 38 -10.60 -9.16 -12.10
N VAL A 39 -10.18 -8.44 -11.07
CA VAL A 39 -10.96 -7.34 -10.47
C VAL A 39 -11.03 -6.12 -11.38
N PHE A 40 -9.96 -5.83 -12.14
CA PHE A 40 -9.96 -4.86 -13.23
C PHE A 40 -10.55 -5.45 -14.53
N SER A 41 -11.43 -6.46 -14.41
CA SER A 41 -12.22 -7.01 -15.53
C SER A 41 -13.73 -6.88 -15.31
N THR A 42 -14.18 -6.21 -14.23
CA THR A 42 -15.58 -5.78 -14.02
C THR A 42 -15.88 -4.36 -14.56
N PRO A 43 -16.66 -4.19 -15.64
CA PRO A 43 -17.00 -2.88 -16.19
C PRO A 43 -17.55 -1.94 -15.10
N GLY A 44 -17.12 -0.67 -15.09
CA GLY A 44 -17.62 0.32 -14.13
C GLY A 44 -16.80 0.47 -12.85
N ILE A 45 -15.77 -0.36 -12.61
CA ILE A 45 -14.98 -0.26 -11.38
C ILE A 45 -14.18 1.05 -11.33
N LEU A 46 -13.55 1.47 -12.42
CA LEU A 46 -12.76 2.70 -12.46
C LEU A 46 -13.64 3.94 -12.20
N GLU A 47 -14.84 3.96 -12.77
CA GLU A 47 -15.84 4.99 -12.54
C GLU A 47 -16.28 5.01 -11.07
N LYS A 48 -16.46 3.83 -10.45
CA LYS A 48 -16.75 3.71 -9.02
C LYS A 48 -15.59 4.25 -8.17
N LEU A 49 -14.33 4.00 -8.54
CA LEU A 49 -13.17 4.56 -7.83
C LEU A 49 -13.14 6.08 -7.90
N LEU A 50 -13.45 6.67 -9.06
CA LEU A 50 -13.46 8.13 -9.26
C LEU A 50 -14.62 8.85 -8.55
N GLN A 51 -15.70 8.15 -8.22
CA GLN A 51 -16.87 8.74 -7.58
C GLN A 51 -16.80 8.77 -6.05
N ASN A 52 -15.92 7.96 -5.45
CA ASN A 52 -15.83 7.82 -4.00
C ASN A 52 -14.59 8.52 -3.46
N LYS A 53 -14.76 9.24 -2.35
CA LYS A 53 -13.63 9.79 -1.61
C LYS A 53 -12.83 8.66 -0.98
N PHE A 54 -11.50 8.73 -1.06
CA PHE A 54 -10.65 7.69 -0.53
C PHE A 54 -10.70 7.70 1.00
N ILE A 55 -10.66 6.52 1.59
CA ILE A 55 -10.70 6.34 3.04
C ILE A 55 -9.28 6.45 3.57
N VAL A 56 -9.11 7.07 4.74
CA VAL A 56 -7.83 7.09 5.46
C VAL A 56 -8.01 6.29 6.74
N MET A 57 -7.12 5.34 6.97
CA MET A 57 -7.14 4.45 8.13
C MET A 57 -5.71 4.28 8.65
N SER A 58 -5.51 4.34 9.96
CA SER A 58 -4.19 4.06 10.53
C SER A 58 -3.89 2.55 10.50
N TYR A 59 -2.60 2.18 10.47
CA TYR A 59 -2.17 0.78 10.59
C TYR A 59 -2.73 0.13 11.87
N THR A 60 -2.74 0.86 12.99
CA THR A 60 -3.29 0.37 14.25
C THR A 60 -4.79 0.05 14.14
N GLU A 61 -5.57 0.90 13.47
CA GLU A 61 -6.98 0.61 13.18
C GLU A 61 -7.14 -0.57 12.21
N ALA A 62 -6.28 -0.68 11.21
CA ALA A 62 -6.30 -1.79 10.26
C ALA A 62 -6.07 -3.14 10.96
N ILE A 63 -5.08 -3.23 11.85
CA ILE A 63 -4.85 -4.42 12.68
C ILE A 63 -6.08 -4.74 13.55
N TYR A 64 -6.72 -3.73 14.12
CA TYR A 64 -7.95 -3.93 14.91
C TYR A 64 -9.09 -4.50 14.06
N VAL A 65 -9.30 -3.98 12.85
CA VAL A 65 -10.31 -4.47 11.90
C VAL A 65 -10.02 -5.91 11.50
N LEU A 66 -8.76 -6.23 11.17
CA LEU A 66 -8.34 -7.57 10.77
C LEU A 66 -8.52 -8.59 11.89
N LYS A 67 -8.09 -8.26 13.12
CA LYS A 67 -8.25 -9.13 14.30
C LYS A 67 -9.71 -9.36 14.69
N LYS A 68 -10.60 -8.42 14.37
CA LYS A 68 -12.05 -8.56 14.59
C LYS A 68 -12.78 -9.32 13.49
N SER A 69 -12.12 -9.56 12.36
CA SER A 69 -12.75 -10.30 11.28
C SER A 69 -12.96 -11.76 11.67
N GLU A 70 -14.00 -12.38 11.11
CA GLU A 70 -14.21 -13.83 11.20
C GLU A 70 -13.43 -14.59 10.11
N CYS A 71 -12.58 -13.89 9.34
CA CYS A 71 -11.81 -14.47 8.26
C CYS A 71 -10.61 -15.25 8.81
N LEU A 72 -10.39 -16.43 8.26
CA LEU A 72 -9.17 -17.19 8.49
C LEU A 72 -8.10 -16.70 7.51
N PHE A 73 -7.13 -15.95 8.03
CA PHE A 73 -5.95 -15.54 7.27
C PHE A 73 -4.88 -16.63 7.34
N GLN A 74 -4.09 -16.75 6.28
CA GLN A 74 -2.92 -17.63 6.29
C GLN A 74 -1.85 -17.10 7.25
N TYR A 75 -1.73 -15.77 7.33
CA TYR A 75 -0.81 -15.08 8.23
C TYR A 75 -1.60 -14.33 9.29
N ASN A 76 -1.23 -14.46 10.57
CA ASN A 76 -1.96 -13.76 11.62
C ASN A 76 -1.66 -12.25 11.56
N PRO A 77 -2.69 -11.38 11.52
CA PRO A 77 -2.51 -9.95 11.56
C PRO A 77 -2.13 -9.52 12.97
N GLU A 78 -0.84 -9.28 13.21
CA GLU A 78 -0.31 -8.81 14.48
C GLU A 78 0.29 -7.41 14.35
N TRP A 79 0.18 -6.62 15.42
CA TRP A 79 0.75 -5.27 15.44
C TRP A 79 2.27 -5.38 15.47
N GLY A 80 2.97 -4.67 14.59
CA GLY A 80 4.41 -4.81 14.40
C GLY A 80 4.79 -5.81 13.31
N CYS A 81 3.83 -6.51 12.70
CA CYS A 81 4.06 -7.34 11.52
C CYS A 81 3.59 -6.64 10.24
N ASP A 82 4.30 -6.89 9.14
CA ASP A 82 3.92 -6.36 7.84
C ASP A 82 2.59 -6.98 7.34
N LEU A 83 1.78 -6.18 6.65
CA LEU A 83 0.51 -6.64 6.12
C LEU A 83 0.75 -7.48 4.86
N GLN A 84 0.06 -8.61 4.77
CA GLN A 84 0.09 -9.44 3.58
C GLN A 84 -1.01 -9.00 2.62
N THR A 85 -0.86 -9.33 1.33
CA THR A 85 -1.83 -9.01 0.29
C THR A 85 -3.25 -9.50 0.61
N GLU A 86 -3.41 -10.58 1.38
CA GLU A 86 -4.74 -11.04 1.84
C GLU A 86 -5.39 -10.05 2.83
N HIS A 87 -4.60 -9.44 3.72
CA HIS A 87 -5.04 -8.44 4.68
C HIS A 87 -5.45 -7.15 3.95
N GLU A 88 -4.62 -6.68 3.02
CA GLU A 88 -4.88 -5.48 2.23
C GLU A 88 -6.19 -5.59 1.44
N LYS A 89 -6.37 -6.72 0.74
CA LYS A 89 -7.59 -7.00 -0.01
C LYS A 89 -8.81 -7.08 0.89
N TYR A 90 -8.67 -7.67 2.07
CA TYR A 90 -9.74 -7.71 3.06
C TYR A 90 -10.13 -6.30 3.51
N LEU A 91 -9.17 -5.43 3.83
CA LEU A 91 -9.42 -4.07 4.28
C LEU A 91 -10.18 -3.25 3.23
N VAL A 92 -9.76 -3.32 1.96
CA VAL A 92 -10.45 -2.64 0.87
C VAL A 92 -11.89 -3.15 0.70
N LYS A 93 -12.09 -4.47 0.81
CA LYS A 93 -13.43 -5.08 0.76
C LYS A 93 -14.29 -4.66 1.95
N HIS A 94 -13.72 -4.63 3.15
CA HIS A 94 -14.38 -4.17 4.37
C HIS A 94 -14.85 -2.71 4.23
N CYS A 95 -14.05 -1.89 3.56
CA CYS A 95 -14.35 -0.50 3.24
C CYS A 95 -15.28 -0.31 2.02
N GLY A 96 -15.89 -1.36 1.48
CA GLY A 96 -16.91 -1.26 0.42
C GLY A 96 -16.35 -1.22 -1.01
N GLU A 97 -15.15 -1.76 -1.23
CA GLU A 97 -14.41 -1.68 -2.49
C GLU A 97 -14.07 -0.23 -2.87
N ILE A 98 -13.73 0.59 -1.87
CA ILE A 98 -13.26 1.97 -1.99
C ILE A 98 -11.77 1.98 -1.67
N PRO A 99 -10.93 2.74 -2.39
CA PRO A 99 -9.50 2.84 -2.08
C PRO A 99 -9.23 3.33 -0.67
N VAL A 100 -8.23 2.74 -0.02
CA VAL A 100 -7.87 3.02 1.38
C VAL A 100 -6.42 3.42 1.45
N PHE A 101 -6.16 4.62 1.98
CA PHE A 101 -4.83 5.01 2.45
C PHE A 101 -4.62 4.43 3.85
N LEU A 102 -3.67 3.51 3.97
CA LEU A 102 -3.14 3.08 5.26
C LEU A 102 -2.00 3.99 5.68
N ILE A 103 -2.05 4.55 6.88
CA ILE A 103 -1.05 5.49 7.39
C ILE A 103 -0.46 5.06 8.73
N ASN A 104 0.66 5.65 9.13
CA ASN A 104 1.27 5.50 10.46
C ASN A 104 1.64 4.05 10.79
N TYR A 105 2.45 3.46 9.91
CA TYR A 105 3.01 2.11 10.11
C TYR A 105 4.02 2.10 11.26
N PRO A 106 4.26 0.95 11.92
CA PRO A 106 5.35 0.80 12.87
C PRO A 106 6.69 1.26 12.26
N LEU A 107 7.45 2.07 13.01
CA LEU A 107 8.67 2.71 12.52
C LEU A 107 9.72 1.69 12.05
N GLU A 108 9.80 0.56 12.75
CA GLU A 108 10.73 -0.53 12.46
C GLU A 108 10.43 -1.26 11.14
N LEU A 109 9.19 -1.22 10.66
CA LEU A 109 8.79 -1.84 9.38
C LEU A 109 9.06 -0.96 8.17
N LYS A 110 9.50 0.29 8.37
CA LYS A 110 9.72 1.24 7.27
C LYS A 110 11.19 1.67 7.21
N PRO A 111 11.71 2.00 6.02
CA PRO A 111 13.10 2.41 5.84
C PRO A 111 13.54 3.54 6.78
N PHE A 112 14.85 3.63 7.03
CA PHE A 112 15.47 4.61 7.92
C PHE A 112 15.10 6.07 7.59
N TYR A 113 14.79 6.36 6.32
CA TYR A 113 14.45 7.70 5.84
C TYR A 113 12.98 8.08 6.05
N ALA A 114 12.11 7.17 6.51
CA ALA A 114 10.74 7.54 6.84
C ALA A 114 10.74 8.45 8.09
N GLN A 115 9.90 9.47 8.14
CA GLN A 115 9.87 10.35 9.31
C GLN A 115 9.26 9.61 10.52
N ASP A 116 9.90 9.74 11.67
CA ASP A 116 9.35 9.30 12.96
C ASP A 116 8.27 10.27 13.44
N ASN A 117 7.07 9.76 13.76
CA ASN A 117 5.96 10.57 14.27
C ASN A 117 6.15 11.01 15.73
N GLU A 118 7.11 10.45 16.46
CA GLU A 118 7.36 10.72 17.88
C GLU A 118 6.11 10.53 18.77
N ASP A 119 5.23 9.61 18.40
CA ASP A 119 3.94 9.34 19.06
C ASP A 119 4.05 8.48 20.33
N GLY A 120 5.24 8.42 20.91
CA GLY A 120 5.54 7.74 22.17
C GLY A 120 5.76 6.24 22.01
N PRO A 121 5.15 5.37 22.84
CA PRO A 121 5.51 3.95 22.92
C PRO A 121 5.13 3.13 21.68
N GLN A 122 4.23 3.64 20.82
CA GLN A 122 3.87 2.95 19.57
C GLN A 122 4.91 3.16 18.48
N GLN A 123 5.70 4.24 18.51
CA GLN A 123 6.72 4.60 17.51
C GLN A 123 6.29 4.28 16.07
N THR A 124 5.51 5.16 15.48
CA THR A 124 5.07 5.02 14.08
C THR A 124 5.86 5.91 13.13
N ALA A 125 6.01 5.47 11.88
CA ALA A 125 6.51 6.27 10.78
C ALA A 125 5.38 6.98 10.06
N ALA A 126 5.62 8.20 9.58
CA ALA A 126 4.76 8.94 8.65
C ALA A 126 4.78 8.31 7.23
N ALA A 127 4.47 7.01 7.16
CA ALA A 127 4.34 6.23 5.95
C ALA A 127 2.88 6.13 5.52
N VAL A 128 2.68 5.89 4.23
CA VAL A 128 1.36 5.75 3.60
C VAL A 128 1.41 4.74 2.48
N ASP A 129 0.48 3.79 2.50
CA ASP A 129 0.27 2.82 1.43
C ASP A 129 -1.16 2.96 0.90
N LEU A 130 -1.34 3.09 -0.43
CA LEU A 130 -2.65 3.19 -1.09
C LEU A 130 -3.09 1.81 -1.56
N LEU A 131 -4.13 1.28 -0.92
CA LEU A 131 -4.75 0.02 -1.26
C LEU A 131 -5.90 0.23 -2.25
N VAL A 132 -5.95 -0.56 -3.31
CA VAL A 132 -7.01 -0.52 -4.32
C VAL A 132 -7.70 -1.89 -4.47
N PRO A 133 -8.98 -1.91 -4.87
CA PRO A 133 -9.74 -3.15 -5.05
C PRO A 133 -9.01 -4.20 -5.89
N GLY A 134 -8.92 -5.42 -5.34
CA GLY A 134 -8.44 -6.61 -6.05
C GLY A 134 -6.94 -6.77 -6.23
N ILE A 135 -6.16 -5.68 -6.23
CA ILE A 135 -4.68 -5.74 -6.25
C ILE A 135 -4.14 -5.80 -4.82
N GLY A 136 -4.59 -4.90 -3.93
CA GLY A 136 -3.89 -4.60 -2.68
C GLY A 136 -3.15 -3.27 -2.83
N GLU A 137 -1.92 -3.18 -2.34
CA GLU A 137 -1.07 -1.98 -2.49
C GLU A 137 -0.84 -1.60 -3.97
N LEU A 138 -1.10 -0.33 -4.30
CA LEU A 138 -0.79 0.28 -5.59
C LEU A 138 0.35 1.30 -5.50
N PHE A 139 0.41 2.08 -4.43
CA PHE A 139 1.47 3.06 -4.17
C PHE A 139 1.87 3.02 -2.71
N GLY A 140 3.17 3.04 -2.44
CA GLY A 140 3.74 3.24 -1.11
C GLY A 140 4.53 4.55 -1.05
N GLY A 141 4.58 5.17 0.12
CA GLY A 141 5.29 6.44 0.33
C GLY A 141 5.52 6.76 1.80
N SER A 142 6.32 7.78 2.05
CA SER A 142 6.47 8.34 3.39
C SER A 142 6.91 9.79 3.32
N LEU A 143 6.58 10.56 4.36
CA LEU A 143 7.30 11.79 4.64
C LEU A 143 8.74 11.43 4.99
N ARG A 144 9.69 12.18 4.42
CA ARG A 144 11.11 11.89 4.59
C ARG A 144 11.61 12.57 5.85
N GLU A 145 12.37 11.85 6.67
CA GLU A 145 12.97 12.37 7.89
C GLU A 145 13.94 13.51 7.56
N GLU A 146 13.53 14.72 7.88
CA GLU A 146 14.25 15.95 7.61
C GLU A 146 15.20 16.34 8.74
N ARG A 147 15.02 15.77 9.95
CA ARG A 147 15.81 16.11 11.14
C ARG A 147 17.13 15.32 11.08
N PRO A 148 18.29 15.97 10.84
CA PRO A 148 19.53 15.26 10.54
C PRO A 148 20.00 14.35 11.67
N TYR A 149 19.75 14.74 12.93
CA TYR A 149 20.13 13.95 14.09
C TYR A 149 19.34 12.63 14.17
N ILE A 150 18.03 12.67 13.97
CA ILE A 150 17.18 11.48 13.98
C ILE A 150 17.50 10.60 12.77
N LEU A 151 17.67 11.20 11.59
CA LEU A 151 18.05 10.47 10.38
C LEU A 151 19.38 9.72 10.57
N GLN A 152 20.40 10.37 11.15
CA GLN A 152 21.68 9.73 11.44
C GLN A 152 21.54 8.56 12.41
N GLN A 153 20.78 8.74 13.51
CA GLN A 153 20.51 7.66 14.45
C GLN A 153 19.82 6.47 13.79
N ARG A 154 18.83 6.73 12.94
CA ARG A 154 18.11 5.67 12.20
C ARG A 154 19.00 4.97 11.18
N LEU A 155 19.86 5.71 10.49
CA LEU A 155 20.88 5.17 9.59
C LEU A 155 21.84 4.22 10.32
N ASP A 156 22.35 4.65 11.47
CA ASP A 156 23.29 3.86 12.27
C ASP A 156 22.63 2.55 12.74
N ILE A 157 21.37 2.60 13.20
CA ILE A 157 20.59 1.42 13.57
C ILE A 157 20.39 0.50 12.36
N PHE A 158 19.98 1.06 11.22
CA PHE A 158 19.70 0.29 10.01
C PHE A 158 20.94 -0.48 9.52
N PHE A 159 22.11 0.16 9.48
CA PHE A 159 23.35 -0.51 9.06
C PHE A 159 23.92 -1.48 10.10
N CYS A 160 23.71 -1.24 11.39
CA CYS A 160 24.08 -2.21 12.42
C CYS A 160 23.26 -3.51 12.31
N LEU A 161 21.99 -3.42 11.92
CA LEU A 161 21.14 -4.61 11.73
C LEU A 161 21.55 -5.46 10.51
N GLU A 162 22.02 -4.84 9.41
CA GLU A 162 22.51 -5.57 8.24
C GLU A 162 23.86 -6.28 8.48
N GLY A 163 24.61 -5.87 9.49
CA GLY A 163 25.92 -6.45 9.83
C GLY A 163 25.85 -7.79 10.58
N ASP A 164 24.76 -8.04 11.32
CA ASP A 164 24.67 -9.13 12.30
C ASP A 164 23.61 -10.21 11.99
N ASP A 165 22.70 -10.01 11.03
CA ASP A 165 21.65 -11.01 10.71
C ASP A 165 21.44 -11.23 9.19
N PRO A 166 21.87 -12.38 8.63
CA PRO A 166 21.67 -12.71 7.21
C PRO A 166 20.21 -13.08 6.85
N SER A 167 19.27 -13.09 7.81
CA SER A 167 17.86 -13.39 7.58
C SER A 167 16.96 -12.15 7.42
N CYS A 168 17.47 -10.95 7.73
CA CYS A 168 16.77 -9.70 7.50
C CYS A 168 16.81 -9.34 6.01
N ASP A 169 15.68 -9.58 5.34
CA ASP A 169 15.51 -9.52 3.89
C ASP A 169 15.88 -8.12 3.35
N ALA A 170 16.87 -8.07 2.44
CA ALA A 170 17.42 -6.87 1.81
C ALA A 170 16.44 -6.09 0.89
N ARG A 171 15.13 -6.29 1.05
CA ARG A 171 14.07 -5.65 0.26
C ARG A 171 13.96 -4.15 0.51
N PHE A 172 14.37 -3.67 1.69
CA PHE A 172 14.26 -2.26 2.03
C PHE A 172 15.28 -1.35 1.30
N LEU A 173 16.42 -1.89 0.85
CA LEU A 173 17.42 -1.12 0.10
C LEU A 173 16.96 -0.77 -1.32
N LEU A 174 16.14 -1.60 -1.96
CA LEU A 174 15.75 -1.40 -3.37
C LEU A 174 14.61 -0.36 -3.53
N LEU A 175 13.78 -0.18 -2.50
CA LEU A 175 12.69 0.81 -2.48
C LEU A 175 13.16 2.22 -2.09
N ALA A 176 14.42 2.39 -1.69
CA ALA A 176 15.00 3.68 -1.32
C ALA A 176 15.24 4.64 -2.51
N PHE A 177 15.15 4.15 -3.75
CA PHE A 177 15.54 4.88 -4.96
C PHE A 177 14.41 5.11 -5.99
N LEU A 178 13.14 4.83 -5.64
CA LEU A 178 11.97 5.14 -6.46
C LEU A 178 10.96 5.97 -5.65
#